data_AF-A0A0B6YB70-F1
#
_entry.id   AF-A0A0B6YB70-F1
#
_cell.length_a   1.000
_cell.length_b   1.000
_cell.length_c   1.000
_cell.angle_alpha   90.00
_cell.angle_beta   90.00
_cell.angle_gamma   90.00
#
_symmetry.space_group_name_H-M   'P 1'
#
loop_
_entity.id
_entity.type
_entity.pdbx_description
1 polymer ?
#
loop_
_entity_poly.entity_id
_entity_poly.type
_entity_poly.pdbx_seq_one_letter_code
_entity_poly.pdbx_strand_id
1 'polypeptide(L)'
;DIIGLGLKQIPEDYFYHYSNIRTSQIYMDFNYFPNLDLAEFANLDNLEYLSLTNCSIETVKSSLMRKLKVLDLGYNKISNFLGTCNSSNISSSVESSYQLF
;
A
#
# COMPACT_ATOMS: atom_id res chain seq x y z
N ASP A 1 -11.05 -8.40 2.36
CA ASP A 1 -9.90 -8.12 3.25
C ASP A 1 -9.12 -9.39 3.51
N ILE A 2 -7.80 -9.24 3.64
CA ILE A 2 -6.86 -10.35 3.85
C ILE A 2 -5.89 -9.93 4.95
N ILE A 3 -6.34 -9.98 6.21
CA ILE A 3 -5.65 -9.38 7.36
C ILE A 3 -5.00 -10.49 8.20
N GLY A 4 -3.77 -10.29 8.65
CA GLY A 4 -3.14 -11.16 9.66
C GLY A 4 -2.84 -12.59 9.22
N LEU A 5 -2.78 -12.87 7.91
CA LEU A 5 -2.53 -14.22 7.39
C LEU A 5 -1.04 -14.55 7.26
N GLY A 6 -0.16 -13.62 7.67
CA GLY A 6 1.29 -13.80 7.54
C GLY A 6 1.76 -13.85 6.09
N LEU A 7 1.02 -13.23 5.17
CA LEU A 7 1.37 -13.20 3.75
C LEU A 7 2.70 -12.47 3.57
N LYS A 8 3.58 -13.08 2.76
CA LYS A 8 4.90 -12.51 2.44
C LYS A 8 4.93 -11.72 1.13
N GLN A 9 3.93 -11.98 0.29
CA GLN A 9 3.71 -11.39 -1.02
C GLN A 9 2.24 -11.59 -1.38
N ILE A 10 1.73 -10.78 -2.29
CA ILE A 10 0.44 -11.04 -2.93
C ILE A 10 0.70 -12.11 -4.00
N PRO A 11 -0.10 -13.20 -4.07
CA PRO A 11 0.02 -14.16 -5.14
C PRO A 11 -0.14 -13.49 -6.50
N GLU A 12 0.64 -13.93 -7.49
CA GLU A 12 0.49 -13.43 -8.86
C GLU A 12 -0.97 -13.58 -9.31
N ASP A 13 -1.47 -12.57 -10.00
CA ASP A 13 -2.85 -12.50 -10.49
C ASP A 13 -3.96 -12.59 -9.44
N TYR A 14 -3.64 -12.49 -8.13
CA TYR A 14 -4.65 -12.55 -7.07
C TYR A 14 -5.79 -11.55 -7.32
N PHE A 15 -5.45 -10.32 -7.71
CA PHE A 15 -6.41 -9.28 -8.05
C PHE A 15 -6.87 -9.30 -9.51
N TYR A 16 -6.29 -10.13 -10.37
CA TYR A 16 -6.63 -10.20 -11.80
C TYR A 16 -8.09 -10.62 -12.03
N HIS A 17 -8.50 -11.67 -11.31
CA HIS A 17 -9.87 -12.18 -11.33
C HIS A 17 -10.89 -11.23 -10.69
N TYR A 18 -10.40 -10.18 -10.04
CA TYR A 18 -11.15 -9.17 -9.30
C TYR A 18 -11.16 -7.80 -10.00
N SER A 19 -10.72 -7.73 -11.26
CA SER A 19 -10.77 -6.52 -12.08
C SER A 19 -12.18 -5.93 -12.27
N ASN A 20 -13.23 -6.75 -12.15
CA ASN A 20 -14.63 -6.32 -12.28
C ASN A 20 -15.34 -6.05 -10.95
N ILE A 21 -14.68 -6.18 -9.79
CA ILE A 21 -15.37 -5.89 -8.53
C ILE A 21 -15.48 -4.37 -8.31
N ARG A 22 -16.59 -3.95 -7.71
CA ARG A 22 -16.86 -2.57 -7.28
C ARG A 22 -16.09 -2.17 -6.01
N THR A 23 -15.14 -2.99 -5.57
CA THR A 23 -14.43 -2.78 -4.31
C THR A 23 -13.62 -1.49 -4.38
N SER A 24 -13.95 -0.54 -3.51
CA SER A 24 -13.23 0.71 -3.38
C SER A 24 -12.27 0.75 -2.19
N GLN A 25 -12.31 -0.26 -1.32
CA GLN A 25 -11.52 -0.32 -0.11
C GLN A 25 -10.94 -1.73 0.07
N ILE A 26 -9.64 -1.82 0.33
CA ILE A 26 -8.96 -3.09 0.62
C ILE A 26 -8.12 -2.93 1.88
N TYR A 27 -8.29 -3.87 2.80
CA TYR A 27 -7.49 -3.98 4.02
C TYR A 27 -6.63 -5.24 3.95
N MET A 28 -5.32 -5.07 4.09
CA MET A 28 -4.33 -6.17 4.15
C MET A 28 -3.33 -5.98 5.29
N ASP A 29 -3.81 -5.39 6.38
CA ASP A 29 -3.00 -5.08 7.56
C ASP A 29 -2.42 -6.34 8.20
N PHE A 30 -1.36 -6.15 9.00
CA PHE A 30 -0.72 -7.21 9.79
C PHE A 30 -0.22 -8.40 8.94
N ASN A 31 0.17 -8.15 7.69
CA ASN A 31 0.91 -9.11 6.87
C ASN A 31 2.42 -8.78 6.89
N TYR A 32 3.20 -9.37 6.00
CA TYR A 32 4.64 -9.17 5.89
C TYR A 32 5.02 -8.82 4.44
N PHE A 33 4.95 -7.55 4.07
CA PHE A 33 5.26 -7.09 2.72
C PHE A 33 6.52 -6.22 2.71
N PRO A 34 7.73 -6.77 2.93
CA PRO A 34 8.95 -5.95 3.02
C PRO A 34 9.22 -5.14 1.75
N ASN A 35 8.78 -5.65 0.59
CA ASN A 35 8.79 -4.93 -0.68
C ASN A 35 7.37 -4.86 -1.23
N LEU A 36 6.83 -3.66 -1.40
CA LEU A 36 5.51 -3.43 -1.95
C LEU A 36 5.62 -2.91 -3.39
N ASP A 37 5.02 -3.61 -4.35
CA ASP A 37 4.83 -3.09 -5.71
C ASP A 37 3.36 -2.73 -5.92
N LEU A 38 3.06 -1.43 -6.02
CA LEU A 38 1.69 -0.97 -6.24
C LEU A 38 1.13 -1.40 -7.61
N ALA A 39 1.96 -1.89 -8.54
CA ALA A 39 1.49 -2.44 -9.81
C ALA A 39 0.56 -3.65 -9.61
N GLU A 40 0.67 -4.35 -8.49
CA GLU A 40 -0.20 -5.48 -8.12
C GLU A 40 -1.68 -5.08 -7.97
N PHE A 41 -1.97 -3.79 -7.76
CA PHE A 41 -3.33 -3.24 -7.65
C PHE A 41 -3.76 -2.45 -8.88
N ALA A 42 -2.95 -2.38 -9.93
CA ALA A 42 -3.16 -1.45 -11.05
C ALA A 42 -4.45 -1.74 -11.85
N ASN A 43 -4.98 -2.96 -11.75
CA ASN A 43 -6.20 -3.38 -12.42
C ASN A 43 -7.48 -3.15 -11.59
N LEU A 44 -7.34 -2.66 -10.35
CA LEU A 44 -8.46 -2.32 -9.47
C LEU A 44 -8.91 -0.89 -9.73
N ASP A 45 -9.57 -0.68 -10.87
CA ASP A 45 -9.98 0.65 -11.38
C ASP A 45 -10.92 1.44 -10.47
N ASN A 46 -11.46 0.81 -9.42
CA ASN A 46 -12.35 1.44 -8.45
C ASN A 46 -11.71 1.61 -7.06
N LEU A 47 -10.47 1.17 -6.86
CA LEU A 47 -9.81 1.24 -5.55
C LEU A 47 -9.55 2.70 -5.16
N GLU A 48 -10.15 3.13 -4.06
CA GLU A 48 -10.01 4.47 -3.49
C GLU A 48 -9.23 4.47 -2.17
N TYR A 49 -9.24 3.35 -1.44
CA TYR A 49 -8.59 3.20 -0.14
C TYR A 49 -7.84 1.87 -0.05
N LEU A 50 -6.57 1.91 0.31
CA LEU A 50 -5.73 0.73 0.54
C LEU A 50 -5.03 0.86 1.89
N SER A 51 -5.25 -0.11 2.78
CA SER A 51 -4.57 -0.20 4.06
C SER A 51 -3.59 -1.37 4.09
N LEU A 52 -2.36 -1.05 4.48
CA LEU A 52 -1.22 -1.96 4.63
C LEU A 52 -0.50 -1.65 5.96
N THR A 53 -1.29 -1.38 6.99
CA THR A 53 -0.78 -1.01 8.30
C THR A 53 -0.03 -2.18 8.94
N ASN A 54 1.11 -1.89 9.53
CA ASN A 54 1.92 -2.87 10.27
C ASN A 54 2.35 -4.08 9.42
N CYS A 55 2.78 -3.82 8.18
CA CYS A 55 3.18 -4.83 7.20
C CYS A 55 4.70 -5.01 7.07
N SER A 56 5.50 -4.38 7.93
CA SER A 56 6.98 -4.36 7.83
C SER A 56 7.52 -3.90 6.46
N ILE A 57 6.79 -3.03 5.75
CA ILE A 57 7.20 -2.51 4.44
C ILE A 57 8.46 -1.66 4.60
N GLU A 58 9.50 -1.98 3.83
CA GLU A 58 10.77 -1.25 3.80
C GLU A 58 10.91 -0.45 2.50
N THR A 59 10.46 -1.02 1.39
CA THR A 59 10.48 -0.38 0.07
C THR A 59 9.10 -0.36 -0.58
N VAL A 60 8.80 0.74 -1.26
CA VAL A 60 7.57 0.91 -2.04
C VAL A 60 7.95 1.29 -3.47
N LYS A 61 7.54 0.47 -4.42
CA LYS A 61 7.58 0.79 -5.84
C LYS A 61 6.21 1.33 -6.25
N SER A 62 6.20 2.58 -6.70
CA SER A 62 4.98 3.27 -7.09
C SER A 62 4.55 2.88 -8.50
N SER A 63 3.24 2.79 -8.69
CA SER A 63 2.56 2.62 -9.97
C SER A 63 1.43 3.66 -10.08
N LEU A 64 0.93 3.89 -11.30
CA LEU A 64 -0.17 4.83 -11.50
C LEU A 64 -1.49 4.24 -10.99
N MET A 65 -1.92 4.67 -9.80
CA MET A 65 -3.19 4.28 -9.17
C MET A 65 -4.26 5.36 -9.38
N ARG A 66 -5.04 5.26 -10.47
CA ARG A 66 -5.86 6.37 -11.01
C ARG A 66 -6.93 6.93 -10.07
N LYS A 67 -7.53 6.10 -9.20
CA LYS A 67 -8.61 6.51 -8.28
C LYS A 67 -8.24 6.43 -6.79
N LEU A 68 -7.01 6.00 -6.48
CA LEU A 68 -6.59 5.83 -5.09
C LEU A 68 -6.51 7.22 -4.42
N LYS A 69 -7.30 7.38 -3.36
CA LYS A 69 -7.38 8.62 -2.57
C LYS A 69 -6.56 8.51 -1.29
N VAL A 70 -6.50 7.31 -0.72
CA VAL A 70 -5.81 7.03 0.54
C VAL A 70 -4.99 5.76 0.42
N LEU A 71 -3.72 5.87 0.81
CA LEU A 71 -2.79 4.76 0.99
C LEU A 71 -2.27 4.84 2.43
N ASP A 72 -2.75 3.93 3.29
CA ASP A 72 -2.33 3.86 4.68
C ASP A 72 -1.15 2.89 4.83
N LEU A 73 0.01 3.46 5.13
CA LEU A 73 1.27 2.73 5.37
C LEU A 73 1.73 2.88 6.83
N GLY A 74 0.82 3.15 7.76
CA GLY A 74 1.15 3.31 9.18
C GLY A 74 1.90 2.10 9.75
N TYR A 75 2.78 2.35 10.73
CA TYR A 75 3.52 1.31 11.45
C TYR A 75 4.37 0.39 10.55
N ASN A 76 4.88 0.90 9.43
CA ASN A 76 5.85 0.20 8.58
C ASN A 76 7.29 0.64 8.86
N LYS A 77 8.25 0.10 8.12
CA LYS A 77 9.70 0.31 8.28
C LYS A 77 10.28 1.14 7.14
N ILE A 78 9.47 1.98 6.52
CA ILE A 78 9.83 2.75 5.33
C ILE A 78 10.88 3.78 5.73
N SER A 79 12.13 3.53 5.34
CA SER A 79 13.27 4.39 5.64
C SER A 79 13.66 5.28 4.46
N ASN A 80 13.28 4.90 3.24
CA ASN A 80 13.50 5.66 2.01
C ASN A 80 12.24 5.65 1.15
N PHE A 81 11.53 6.77 1.09
CA PHE A 81 10.51 6.99 0.06
C PHE A 81 11.22 7.43 -1.24
N LEU A 82 11.85 6.49 -1.94
CA LEU A 82 12.64 6.76 -3.14
C LEU A 82 11.74 7.31 -4.27
N GLY A 83 11.79 8.63 -4.46
CA GLY A 83 11.80 9.28 -5.78
C GLY A 83 10.62 9.09 -6.74
N THR A 84 9.41 8.75 -6.28
CA THR A 84 8.24 8.60 -7.19
C THR A 84 6.98 9.35 -6.79
N CYS A 85 6.96 10.07 -5.65
CA CYS A 85 5.94 11.09 -5.42
C CYS A 85 6.26 12.33 -6.25
N ASN A 86 5.72 12.40 -7.47
CA ASN A 86 5.57 13.68 -8.14
C ASN A 86 4.63 14.52 -7.25
N SER A 87 5.20 15.54 -6.60
CA SER A 87 4.70 16.21 -5.40
C SER A 87 3.53 17.18 -5.63
N SER A 88 2.58 16.84 -6.50
CA SER A 88 1.51 17.76 -6.85
C SER A 88 0.24 17.63 -6.03
N ASN A 89 -0.02 16.54 -5.27
CA ASN A 89 -1.31 16.37 -4.58
C ASN A 89 -1.38 15.49 -3.32
N ILE A 90 -0.27 15.08 -2.68
CA ILE A 90 -0.35 14.23 -1.48
C ILE A 90 0.31 14.93 -0.29
N SER A 91 -0.51 15.36 0.67
CA SER A 91 -0.06 15.66 2.03
C SER A 91 0.27 14.35 2.73
N SER A 92 1.50 13.87 2.59
CA SER A 92 1.95 12.72 3.38
C SER A 92 2.23 13.20 4.81
N SER A 93 1.32 12.89 5.72
CA SER A 93 1.52 12.98 7.18
C SER A 93 2.51 11.88 7.61
N VAL A 94 3.80 12.08 7.33
CA VAL A 94 4.85 11.24 7.92
C VAL A 94 5.12 11.81 9.31
N GLU A 95 4.33 11.42 10.30
CA GLU A 95 4.72 11.62 11.70
C GLU A 95 5.83 10.62 12.04
N SER A 96 7.07 11.10 11.92
CA SER A 96 8.24 10.43 12.47
C SER A 96 8.17 10.43 13.99
N SER A 97 7.55 9.41 14.60
CA SER A 97 7.68 9.17 16.04
C SER A 97 9.03 8.53 16.35
N TYR A 98 10.09 9.31 16.20
CA TYR A 98 11.38 9.12 16.89
C TYR A 98 11.84 10.50 17.36
N GLN A 99 11.40 10.89 18.57
CA GLN A 99 12.15 11.83 19.39
C GLN A 99 12.94 10.99 20.39
N LEU A 100 14.25 11.18 20.37
CA LEU A 100 15.24 10.64 21.30
C LEU A 100 15.13 11.34 22.66
N PHE A 101 15.49 10.55 23.69
CA PHE A 101 15.52 10.79 25.15
C PHE A 101 14.20 10.62 25.91
#